data_AF-W2MKB2-F1
#
_entry.id   AF-W2MKB2-F1
#
_cell.length_a   1.000
_cell.length_b   1.000
_cell.length_c   1.000
_cell.angle_alpha   90.00
_cell.angle_beta   90.00
_cell.angle_gamma   90.00
#
_symmetry.space_group_name_H-M   'P 1'
#
loop_
_entity.id
_entity.type
_entity.pdbx_description
1 polymer ?
#
loop_
_entity_poly.entity_id
_entity_poly.type
_entity_poly.pdbx_seq_one_letter_code
_entity_poly.pdbx_strand_id
1 'polypeptide(L)'
;MSSSARTNSSTSRSSLPHGGGSRRYRRVAHTPQVDDTLFGEKNQLLKNRKNDRTLQAGRDIVGTHSNTPSNQETVEQESKPTFDRHCTKRTGKRMVTKKPIVVLPEDELERIKAETKILKAADLEALEAKREADQEHQRLTSKARKEHMLKLSEEAALRAPKSEIEQIFSAEKQEILRRARVLKDQMHDSVKLMKTLGTRAQAFTIRDQQLKVKKELEEEHHVYDEKMNTLMEIERLESLKRQEHRDEEKKQKRYADRKVLEDQIEDRRRQRQKESEIVAQEAQEMLAKIQRQQEEAAEKEKAKALRAQRSMEEIKRFNEDTLMRKQEVLRKIKEEEDAVYAYQMKKAEDLKQREEEEAQRRHEAELRCAKLRSMQEKMANEKAELDELRAKRAAEARERQAREADLALARKHKEEMEELRRAREAQALHRERARVKEATLQQREYDSIMVQVESDKARVKEEDEKRKLASMAHRRVLQSQIEEKERLKKLAFVKKQEEGQALKEEYAKELEKLERIRMEEVGELVEAGVNPLYLSEMKALVIEKQIR
;
A
#
# COMPACT_ATOMS: atom_id res chain seq x y z
N MET A 1 -10.29 42.91 66.95
CA MET A 1 -8.81 42.88 66.95
C MET A 1 -8.42 41.98 65.78
N SER A 2 -8.02 42.51 64.62
CA SER A 2 -6.64 42.97 64.29
C SER A 2 -5.69 41.77 64.23
N SER A 3 -4.98 41.44 63.16
CA SER A 3 -4.44 42.22 62.00
C SER A 3 -4.29 41.27 60.78
N SER A 4 -4.55 41.60 59.50
CA SER A 4 -4.01 42.62 58.57
C SER A 4 -2.66 42.32 57.89
N ALA A 5 -2.71 41.85 56.63
CA ALA A 5 -1.83 42.19 55.49
C ALA A 5 -2.54 41.70 54.19
N ARG A 6 -2.92 42.50 53.17
CA ARG A 6 -2.12 43.29 52.20
C ARG A 6 -1.12 42.43 51.41
N THR A 7 -0.99 42.42 50.08
CA THR A 7 -1.58 43.13 48.90
C THR A 7 -1.19 42.27 47.66
N ASN A 8 -1.87 42.22 46.49
CA ASN A 8 -2.00 43.28 45.49
C ASN A 8 -2.90 42.82 44.30
N SER A 9 -3.22 43.75 43.40
CA SER A 9 -4.23 43.63 42.32
C SER A 9 -3.71 43.25 40.92
N SER A 10 -4.50 42.47 40.16
CA SER A 10 -4.82 42.78 38.75
C SER A 10 -6.13 42.10 38.26
N THR A 11 -7.11 42.95 37.94
CA THR A 11 -7.88 43.03 36.66
C THR A 11 -7.57 41.98 35.56
N SER A 12 -8.55 41.47 34.77
CA SER A 12 -10.02 41.63 34.78
C SER A 12 -10.75 40.66 33.84
N ARG A 13 -11.99 40.32 34.23
CA ARG A 13 -13.17 39.88 33.43
C ARG A 13 -13.10 40.16 31.91
N SER A 14 -13.34 39.21 30.99
CA SER A 14 -14.56 38.43 30.69
C SER A 14 -15.73 39.22 30.06
N SER A 15 -16.11 38.92 28.80
CA SER A 15 -17.52 38.92 28.33
C SER A 15 -17.71 38.33 26.92
N LEU A 16 -18.91 37.79 26.69
CA LEU A 16 -19.43 37.05 25.53
C LEU A 16 -19.71 37.90 24.25
N PRO A 17 -19.96 37.27 23.08
CA PRO A 17 -20.26 37.96 21.82
C PRO A 17 -21.75 38.36 21.66
N HIS A 18 -22.03 39.29 20.72
CA HIS A 18 -23.39 39.71 20.36
C HIS A 18 -23.51 40.22 18.90
N GLY A 19 -24.65 39.93 18.26
CA GLY A 19 -25.11 40.52 16.99
C GLY A 19 -24.42 39.99 15.71
N GLY A 20 -25.09 39.71 14.58
CA GLY A 20 -26.50 39.86 14.23
C GLY A 20 -26.71 40.84 13.08
N GLY A 21 -26.93 40.37 11.85
CA GLY A 21 -27.17 41.25 10.69
C GLY A 21 -27.31 40.52 9.35
N SER A 22 -28.53 40.36 8.87
CA SER A 22 -28.85 39.81 7.53
C SER A 22 -29.08 40.93 6.52
N ARG A 23 -28.63 40.76 5.26
CA ARG A 23 -29.48 40.93 4.06
C ARG A 23 -28.77 40.54 2.76
N ARG A 24 -29.57 40.01 1.81
CA ARG A 24 -29.18 39.71 0.43
C ARG A 24 -29.50 40.92 -0.46
N TYR A 25 -28.64 41.21 -1.45
CA TYR A 25 -29.04 41.93 -2.67
C TYR A 25 -28.46 41.22 -3.90
N ARG A 26 -29.14 41.37 -5.05
CA ARG A 26 -28.84 40.75 -6.35
C ARG A 26 -29.16 41.75 -7.46
N ARG A 27 -28.46 41.64 -8.60
CA ARG A 27 -28.50 42.49 -9.83
C ARG A 27 -27.52 43.67 -9.81
N VAL A 28 -26.96 44.12 -10.94
CA VAL A 28 -26.81 43.56 -12.31
C VAL A 28 -25.53 44.18 -12.90
N ALA A 29 -24.87 43.52 -13.86
CA ALA A 29 -23.61 43.99 -14.42
C ALA A 29 -23.73 45.25 -15.30
N HIS A 30 -22.70 46.10 -15.25
CA HIS A 30 -22.25 46.87 -16.40
C HIS A 30 -20.72 47.00 -16.34
N THR A 31 -20.04 46.70 -17.43
CA THR A 31 -18.59 46.90 -17.57
C THR A 31 -18.26 48.39 -17.50
N PRO A 32 -17.11 48.76 -16.94
CA PRO A 32 -16.14 49.42 -17.81
C PRO A 32 -14.75 48.76 -17.76
N GLN A 33 -14.17 48.71 -18.95
CA GLN A 33 -12.78 48.38 -19.25
C GLN A 33 -11.87 49.47 -18.67
N VAL A 34 -10.80 49.09 -17.97
CA VAL A 34 -9.76 50.00 -17.44
C VAL A 34 -8.39 49.43 -17.81
N ASP A 35 -7.46 50.32 -18.20
CA ASP A 35 -6.17 49.99 -18.78
C ASP A 35 -5.14 49.40 -17.80
N ASP A 36 -4.62 48.22 -18.13
CA ASP A 36 -3.43 47.62 -17.50
C ASP A 36 -2.10 48.04 -18.18
N THR A 37 -2.09 49.12 -18.97
CA THR A 37 -0.92 49.59 -19.73
C THR A 37 -0.07 50.66 -19.02
N LEU A 38 -0.33 50.93 -17.73
CA LEU A 38 0.31 52.01 -16.97
C LEU A 38 1.68 51.66 -16.34
N PHE A 39 2.15 50.41 -16.44
CA PHE A 39 3.49 50.00 -16.00
C PHE A 39 4.20 49.23 -17.11
N GLY A 40 5.35 49.76 -17.55
CA GLY A 40 5.96 49.48 -18.84
C GLY A 40 6.49 48.05 -19.07
N GLU A 41 6.54 47.71 -20.36
CA GLU A 41 6.80 46.38 -20.91
C GLU A 41 8.27 45.91 -20.82
N LYS A 42 8.48 44.58 -20.90
CA LYS A 42 9.61 44.00 -21.63
C LYS A 42 9.24 42.63 -22.23
N ASN A 43 9.50 42.50 -23.54
CA ASN A 43 9.68 41.27 -24.32
C ASN A 43 8.46 40.35 -24.56
N GLN A 44 7.76 40.58 -25.68
CA GLN A 44 7.38 39.50 -26.60
C GLN A 44 7.09 40.01 -28.03
N LEU A 45 8.01 39.70 -28.96
CA LEU A 45 7.89 39.84 -30.42
C LEU A 45 7.89 38.42 -31.00
N LEU A 46 7.17 38.01 -32.06
CA LEU A 46 6.22 38.65 -32.97
C LEU A 46 5.34 37.53 -33.60
N LYS A 47 4.18 37.88 -34.18
CA LYS A 47 3.50 37.03 -35.19
C LYS A 47 3.18 37.83 -36.45
N ASN A 48 3.73 37.36 -37.58
CA ASN A 48 3.23 37.39 -38.96
C ASN A 48 2.47 38.64 -39.48
N ARG A 49 2.95 39.20 -40.61
CA ARG A 49 2.19 39.17 -41.89
C ARG A 49 2.94 39.72 -43.13
N LYS A 50 2.83 38.94 -44.22
CA LYS A 50 2.67 39.28 -45.66
C LYS A 50 3.18 40.62 -46.23
N ASN A 51 3.99 40.53 -47.30
CA ASN A 51 3.81 41.08 -48.67
C ASN A 51 5.18 40.97 -49.40
N ASP A 52 5.30 40.25 -50.52
CA ASP A 52 5.07 40.67 -51.92
C ASP A 52 6.07 41.70 -52.52
N ARG A 53 6.89 41.17 -53.44
CA ARG A 53 7.65 41.77 -54.57
C ARG A 53 7.90 43.30 -54.67
N THR A 54 9.19 43.64 -54.73
CA THR A 54 9.89 44.35 -55.85
C THR A 54 11.37 43.91 -55.80
N LEU A 55 12.08 43.49 -56.88
CA LEU A 55 12.56 44.27 -58.04
C LEU A 55 13.34 45.53 -57.58
N GLN A 56 14.54 45.89 -58.08
CA GLN A 56 15.25 45.46 -59.28
C GLN A 56 16.73 45.92 -59.23
N ALA A 57 17.59 45.33 -60.08
CA ALA A 57 18.96 45.77 -60.42
C ALA A 57 20.02 45.82 -59.28
N GLY A 58 21.28 45.44 -59.49
CA GLY A 58 21.95 44.92 -60.69
C GLY A 58 23.40 45.45 -60.77
N ARG A 59 24.28 44.73 -61.49
CA ARG A 59 25.70 45.08 -61.78
C ARG A 59 26.68 45.03 -60.59
N ASP A 60 27.99 44.80 -60.75
CA ASP A 60 28.78 44.21 -61.85
C ASP A 60 30.20 43.82 -61.32
N ILE A 61 30.80 42.77 -61.90
CA ILE A 61 32.22 42.67 -62.35
C ILE A 61 33.39 42.74 -61.33
N VAL A 62 34.16 41.63 -61.25
CA VAL A 62 35.65 41.44 -61.16
C VAL A 62 36.45 42.25 -60.11
N GLY A 63 37.38 41.68 -59.31
CA GLY A 63 37.96 40.33 -59.26
C GLY A 63 39.37 40.33 -58.64
N THR A 64 40.27 39.44 -59.12
CA THR A 64 41.71 39.26 -58.75
C THR A 64 42.05 38.36 -57.54
N HIS A 65 43.31 37.87 -57.53
CA HIS A 65 43.72 36.61 -56.90
C HIS A 65 45.20 36.65 -56.41
N SER A 66 45.58 35.80 -55.45
CA SER A 66 46.94 35.23 -55.18
C SER A 66 46.92 34.54 -53.81
N ASN A 67 47.66 33.47 -53.46
CA ASN A 67 48.59 32.58 -54.17
C ASN A 67 48.60 31.17 -53.50
N THR A 68 49.07 30.14 -54.23
CA THR A 68 49.43 28.76 -53.78
C THR A 68 50.93 28.71 -53.34
N PRO A 69 51.67 27.57 -53.08
CA PRO A 69 51.42 26.13 -53.33
C PRO A 69 52.05 25.06 -52.36
N SER A 70 52.11 23.78 -52.84
CA SER A 70 52.95 22.61 -52.42
C SER A 70 52.45 21.69 -51.27
N ASN A 71 52.71 20.36 -51.20
CA ASN A 71 53.27 19.38 -52.18
C ASN A 71 52.85 17.90 -51.85
N GLN A 72 52.64 17.09 -52.90
CA GLN A 72 53.14 15.71 -53.23
C GLN A 72 53.74 14.76 -52.14
N GLU A 73 53.72 13.40 -52.20
CA GLU A 73 53.25 12.37 -53.18
C GLU A 73 53.22 10.92 -52.58
N THR A 74 52.98 9.88 -53.43
CA THR A 74 53.14 8.39 -53.28
C THR A 74 51.90 7.54 -52.92
N VAL A 75 51.67 6.28 -53.38
CA VAL A 75 51.91 5.52 -54.66
C VAL A 75 51.14 4.15 -54.59
N GLU A 76 50.98 3.39 -55.70
CA GLU A 76 50.37 2.00 -55.83
C GLU A 76 48.82 1.84 -55.85
N GLN A 77 48.16 0.86 -56.51
CA GLN A 77 48.50 -0.05 -57.64
C GLN A 77 47.21 -0.59 -58.36
N GLU A 78 47.29 -0.66 -59.70
CA GLU A 78 46.69 -1.56 -60.72
C GLU A 78 45.50 -2.52 -60.41
N SER A 79 44.50 -2.67 -61.32
CA SER A 79 44.64 -3.56 -62.51
C SER A 79 43.50 -3.47 -63.55
N LYS A 80 43.78 -3.98 -64.76
CA LYS A 80 42.97 -4.07 -66.00
C LYS A 80 43.01 -5.56 -66.47
N PRO A 81 42.13 -6.11 -67.36
CA PRO A 81 42.10 -5.68 -68.79
C PRO A 81 40.84 -5.96 -69.68
N THR A 82 40.74 -5.19 -70.79
CA THR A 82 40.37 -5.55 -72.20
C THR A 82 39.05 -6.31 -72.55
N PHE A 83 38.45 -6.22 -73.76
CA PHE A 83 38.87 -5.81 -75.12
C PHE A 83 37.60 -5.31 -75.90
N ASP A 84 37.60 -4.14 -76.57
CA ASP A 84 37.72 -3.92 -78.05
C ASP A 84 36.58 -4.57 -78.91
N ARG A 85 36.07 -4.05 -80.04
CA ARG A 85 36.52 -3.00 -80.97
C ARG A 85 35.39 -2.56 -81.93
N HIS A 86 35.33 -1.27 -82.31
CA HIS A 86 35.30 -0.74 -83.71
C HIS A 86 34.65 0.64 -83.87
N CYS A 87 35.36 1.52 -84.59
CA CYS A 87 34.93 2.84 -85.04
C CYS A 87 35.65 3.14 -86.37
N THR A 88 34.96 3.73 -87.35
CA THR A 88 35.46 4.73 -88.33
C THR A 88 34.29 5.21 -89.20
N LYS A 89 33.92 6.50 -89.18
CA LYS A 89 34.46 7.69 -89.90
C LYS A 89 33.94 7.87 -91.34
N ARG A 90 33.50 9.10 -91.61
CA ARG A 90 32.99 9.60 -92.90
C ARG A 90 34.14 9.94 -93.86
N THR A 91 33.94 9.75 -95.16
CA THR A 91 34.49 10.59 -96.23
C THR A 91 33.45 10.73 -97.35
N GLY A 92 33.59 11.73 -98.22
CA GLY A 92 32.74 11.89 -99.39
C GLY A 92 33.54 12.34 -100.60
N LYS A 93 33.05 12.02 -101.81
CA LYS A 93 33.54 12.62 -103.08
C LYS A 93 32.46 12.56 -104.17
N ARG A 94 32.54 13.52 -105.10
CA ARG A 94 31.63 13.75 -106.24
C ARG A 94 31.74 12.63 -107.30
N MET A 95 30.67 12.41 -108.08
CA MET A 95 30.58 12.84 -109.50
C MET A 95 29.17 12.61 -110.08
N VAL A 96 28.96 12.92 -111.37
CA VAL A 96 27.69 13.44 -111.94
C VAL A 96 27.10 12.48 -112.99
N THR A 97 25.76 12.34 -113.06
CA THR A 97 24.89 12.57 -114.25
C THR A 97 23.57 11.78 -114.27
N LYS A 98 22.53 12.43 -114.84
CA LYS A 98 21.23 11.92 -115.34
C LYS A 98 20.20 11.38 -114.31
N LYS A 99 19.02 12.02 -114.29
CA LYS A 99 17.79 11.53 -113.64
C LYS A 99 17.18 10.38 -114.46
N PRO A 100 16.45 9.45 -113.82
CA PRO A 100 15.01 9.43 -114.03
C PRO A 100 14.16 9.15 -112.76
N ILE A 101 12.89 9.60 -112.83
CA ILE A 101 11.66 9.11 -112.17
C ILE A 101 11.81 8.43 -110.78
N VAL A 102 11.29 9.09 -109.75
CA VAL A 102 11.16 8.54 -108.39
C VAL A 102 9.79 7.88 -108.22
N VAL A 103 9.79 6.62 -107.77
CA VAL A 103 8.59 5.94 -107.23
C VAL A 103 8.59 6.17 -105.72
N LEU A 104 7.57 6.84 -105.20
CA LEU A 104 7.43 7.11 -103.75
C LEU A 104 6.85 5.85 -103.07
N PRO A 105 7.50 5.29 -102.03
CA PRO A 105 6.94 4.20 -101.24
C PRO A 105 5.75 4.69 -100.40
N GLU A 106 4.88 3.77 -99.97
CA GLU A 106 3.67 4.10 -99.19
C GLU A 106 4.02 4.80 -97.87
N ASP A 107 5.13 4.43 -97.21
CA ASP A 107 5.64 5.12 -96.01
C ASP A 107 5.97 6.60 -96.26
N GLU A 108 6.57 6.93 -97.42
CA GLU A 108 6.81 8.33 -97.80
C GLU A 108 5.50 9.02 -98.20
N LEU A 109 4.56 8.30 -98.81
CA LEU A 109 3.24 8.83 -99.16
C LEU A 109 2.41 9.16 -97.91
N GLU A 110 2.43 8.30 -96.89
CA GLU A 110 1.78 8.52 -95.59
C GLU A 110 2.48 9.62 -94.80
N ARG A 111 3.81 9.65 -94.81
CA ARG A 111 4.59 10.74 -94.23
C ARG A 111 4.27 12.08 -94.89
N ILE A 112 4.21 12.14 -96.23
CA ILE A 112 3.80 13.35 -96.96
C ILE A 112 2.35 13.71 -96.62
N LYS A 113 1.42 12.75 -96.53
CA LYS A 113 0.02 13.01 -96.11
C LYS A 113 -0.09 13.52 -94.67
N ALA A 114 0.78 13.08 -93.77
CA ALA A 114 0.85 13.54 -92.38
C ALA A 114 1.49 14.94 -92.28
N GLU A 115 2.60 15.18 -93.00
CA GLU A 115 3.31 16.47 -93.05
C GLU A 115 2.52 17.56 -93.79
N THR A 116 1.68 17.21 -94.77
CA THR A 116 0.79 18.15 -95.48
C THR A 116 -0.55 18.41 -94.79
N LYS A 117 -0.85 17.71 -93.69
CA LYS A 117 -2.07 17.95 -92.91
C LYS A 117 -1.92 19.24 -92.09
N ILE A 118 -2.54 20.33 -92.55
CA ILE A 118 -2.59 21.60 -91.81
C ILE A 118 -3.37 21.39 -90.50
N LEU A 119 -2.62 21.26 -89.40
CA LEU A 119 -3.18 21.10 -88.06
C LEU A 119 -3.83 22.43 -87.63
N LYS A 120 -5.08 22.38 -87.17
CA LYS A 120 -5.71 23.53 -86.52
C LYS A 120 -5.16 23.65 -85.09
N ALA A 121 -5.28 24.83 -84.47
CA ALA A 121 -4.82 25.05 -83.10
C ALA A 121 -5.38 24.00 -82.11
N ALA A 122 -6.65 23.61 -82.25
CA ALA A 122 -7.28 22.56 -81.46
C ALA A 122 -6.71 21.13 -81.71
N ASP A 123 -6.20 20.85 -82.92
CA ASP A 123 -5.57 19.56 -83.23
C ASP A 123 -4.15 19.47 -82.63
N LEU A 124 -3.45 20.62 -82.54
CA LEU A 124 -2.17 20.74 -81.84
C LEU A 124 -2.35 20.56 -80.33
N GLU A 125 -3.30 21.27 -79.73
CA GLU A 125 -3.64 21.16 -78.31
C GLU A 125 -4.08 19.72 -77.94
N ALA A 126 -4.85 19.05 -78.80
CA ALA A 126 -5.22 17.65 -78.60
C ALA A 126 -4.04 16.66 -78.75
N LEU A 127 -3.00 17.00 -79.54
CA LEU A 127 -1.76 16.22 -79.65
C LEU A 127 -0.83 16.47 -78.46
N GLU A 128 -0.77 17.70 -77.97
CA GLU A 128 -0.03 18.09 -76.76
C GLU A 128 -0.64 17.44 -75.52
N ALA A 129 -1.96 17.54 -75.33
CA ALA A 129 -2.68 16.88 -74.24
C ALA A 129 -2.51 15.34 -74.25
N LYS A 130 -2.42 14.70 -75.42
CA LYS A 130 -2.08 13.27 -75.52
C LYS A 130 -0.64 12.98 -75.10
N ARG A 131 0.33 13.77 -75.57
CA ARG A 131 1.74 13.66 -75.16
C ARG A 131 1.93 13.91 -73.68
N GLU A 132 1.20 14.85 -73.09
CA GLU A 132 1.18 15.11 -71.65
C GLU A 132 0.54 13.96 -70.88
N ALA A 133 -0.58 13.39 -71.35
CA ALA A 133 -1.20 12.21 -70.75
C ALA A 133 -0.26 10.99 -70.78
N ASP A 134 0.41 10.72 -71.90
CA ASP A 134 1.39 9.65 -72.03
C ASP A 134 2.60 9.88 -71.11
N GLN A 135 3.10 11.12 -71.03
CA GLN A 135 4.17 11.48 -70.10
C GLN A 135 3.74 11.35 -68.64
N GLU A 136 2.54 11.77 -68.25
CA GLU A 136 2.04 11.57 -66.89
C GLU A 136 1.81 10.09 -66.58
N HIS A 137 1.36 9.27 -67.54
CA HIS A 137 1.25 7.82 -67.35
C HIS A 137 2.64 7.15 -67.17
N GLN A 138 3.66 7.63 -67.88
CA GLN A 138 5.06 7.22 -67.68
C GLN A 138 5.62 7.74 -66.34
N ARG A 139 5.24 8.94 -65.89
CA ARG A 139 5.62 9.48 -64.57
C ARG A 139 4.93 8.72 -63.44
N LEU A 140 3.65 8.37 -63.57
CA LEU A 140 2.89 7.58 -62.58
C LEU A 140 3.46 6.17 -62.44
N THR A 141 3.72 5.48 -63.54
CA THR A 141 4.37 4.15 -63.50
C THR A 141 5.80 4.23 -62.93
N SER A 142 6.54 5.30 -63.21
CA SER A 142 7.86 5.55 -62.61
C SER A 142 7.78 5.90 -61.11
N LYS A 143 6.78 6.68 -60.67
CA LYS A 143 6.51 6.97 -59.25
C LYS A 143 6.14 5.70 -58.50
N ALA A 144 5.21 4.90 -59.01
CA ALA A 144 4.81 3.63 -58.41
C ALA A 144 6.00 2.65 -58.27
N ARG A 145 6.88 2.55 -59.28
CA ARG A 145 8.13 1.77 -59.18
C ARG A 145 9.08 2.33 -58.13
N LYS A 146 9.25 3.65 -58.04
CA LYS A 146 10.06 4.30 -56.99
C LYS A 146 9.49 4.04 -55.60
N GLU A 147 8.20 4.22 -55.39
CA GLU A 147 7.51 3.96 -54.11
C GLU A 147 7.59 2.49 -53.70
N HIS A 148 7.45 1.56 -54.65
CA HIS A 148 7.62 0.13 -54.40
C HIS A 148 9.06 -0.22 -54.01
N MET A 149 10.06 0.34 -54.70
CA MET A 149 11.47 0.20 -54.32
C MET A 149 11.77 0.84 -52.95
N LEU A 150 11.12 1.95 -52.61
CA LEU A 150 11.28 2.64 -51.34
C LEU A 150 10.73 1.78 -50.19
N LYS A 151 9.52 1.24 -50.34
CA LYS A 151 8.93 0.27 -49.39
C LYS A 151 9.80 -0.98 -49.21
N LEU A 152 10.29 -1.57 -50.32
CA LEU A 152 11.23 -2.69 -50.25
C LEU A 152 12.54 -2.32 -49.54
N SER A 153 13.02 -1.09 -49.69
CA SER A 153 14.22 -0.63 -48.97
C SER A 153 13.97 -0.39 -47.48
N GLU A 154 12.77 0.08 -47.10
CA GLU A 154 12.33 0.22 -45.71
C GLU A 154 12.17 -1.16 -45.06
N GLU A 155 11.52 -2.11 -45.74
CA GLU A 155 11.38 -3.50 -45.30
C GLU A 155 12.75 -4.20 -45.17
N ALA A 156 13.67 -3.97 -46.12
CA ALA A 156 15.03 -4.49 -46.04
C ALA A 156 15.82 -3.89 -44.87
N ALA A 157 15.67 -2.58 -44.60
CA ALA A 157 16.30 -1.92 -43.47
C ALA A 157 15.73 -2.41 -42.12
N LEU A 158 14.42 -2.65 -42.03
CA LEU A 158 13.77 -3.24 -40.85
C LEU A 158 14.14 -4.72 -40.62
N ARG A 159 14.43 -5.45 -41.71
CA ARG A 159 14.82 -6.88 -41.68
C ARG A 159 16.32 -7.08 -41.51
N ALA A 160 17.14 -6.03 -41.63
CA ALA A 160 18.58 -6.10 -41.42
C ALA A 160 18.88 -6.60 -39.98
N PRO A 161 19.80 -7.56 -39.80
CA PRO A 161 20.17 -8.03 -38.48
C PRO A 161 20.85 -6.90 -37.69
N LYS A 162 20.44 -6.73 -36.43
CA LYS A 162 21.03 -5.75 -35.51
C LYS A 162 22.50 -6.05 -35.28
N SER A 163 23.31 -5.01 -35.13
CA SER A 163 24.74 -5.16 -34.80
C SER A 163 24.93 -5.87 -33.46
N GLU A 164 26.02 -6.60 -33.27
CA GLU A 164 26.31 -7.33 -32.01
C GLU A 164 26.27 -6.41 -30.79
N ILE A 165 26.78 -5.19 -30.92
CA ILE A 165 26.72 -4.14 -29.88
C ILE A 165 25.27 -3.76 -29.56
N GLU A 166 24.41 -3.62 -30.57
CA GLU A 166 22.98 -3.35 -30.38
C GLU A 166 22.24 -4.56 -29.78
N GLN A 167 22.66 -5.78 -30.11
CA GLN A 167 22.12 -6.99 -29.51
C GLN A 167 22.45 -7.03 -28.01
N ILE A 168 23.71 -6.77 -27.63
CA ILE A 168 24.14 -6.67 -26.22
C ILE A 168 23.33 -5.60 -25.48
N PHE A 169 23.29 -4.35 -25.96
CA PHE A 169 22.48 -3.30 -25.34
C PHE A 169 20.98 -3.66 -25.28
N SER A 170 20.45 -4.40 -26.27
CA SER A 170 19.06 -4.85 -26.23
C SER A 170 18.83 -5.97 -25.21
N ALA A 171 19.82 -6.82 -24.95
CA ALA A 171 19.78 -7.86 -23.94
C ALA A 171 19.88 -7.25 -22.54
N GLU A 172 20.85 -6.37 -22.29
CA GLU A 172 20.97 -5.60 -21.04
C GLU A 172 19.68 -4.82 -20.73
N LYS A 173 19.11 -4.13 -21.73
CA LYS A 173 17.82 -3.44 -21.59
C LYS A 173 16.68 -4.40 -21.26
N GLN A 174 16.65 -5.60 -21.86
CA GLN A 174 15.67 -6.62 -21.51
C GLN A 174 15.87 -7.16 -20.09
N GLU A 175 17.10 -7.34 -19.62
CA GLU A 175 17.39 -7.73 -18.24
C GLU A 175 16.98 -6.66 -17.24
N ILE A 176 17.28 -5.38 -17.51
CA ILE A 176 16.83 -4.25 -16.70
C ILE A 176 15.30 -4.22 -16.62
N LEU A 177 14.61 -4.43 -17.76
CA LEU A 177 13.14 -4.52 -17.79
C LEU A 177 12.60 -5.75 -17.06
N ARG A 178 13.28 -6.90 -17.11
CA ARG A 178 12.93 -8.10 -16.33
C ARG A 178 13.10 -7.85 -14.82
N ARG A 179 14.25 -7.33 -14.40
CA ARG A 179 14.52 -6.96 -12.98
C ARG A 179 13.50 -5.92 -12.48
N ALA A 180 13.18 -4.91 -13.29
CA ALA A 180 12.16 -3.90 -12.94
C ALA A 180 10.75 -4.50 -12.81
N ARG A 181 10.40 -5.52 -13.60
CA ARG A 181 9.13 -6.27 -13.45
C ARG A 181 9.13 -7.07 -12.14
N VAL A 182 10.18 -7.86 -11.88
CA VAL A 182 10.31 -8.63 -10.62
C VAL A 182 10.25 -7.71 -9.40
N LEU A 183 10.92 -6.56 -9.42
CA LEU A 183 10.84 -5.57 -8.33
C LEU A 183 9.43 -5.01 -8.13
N LYS A 184 8.69 -4.72 -9.21
CA LYS A 184 7.27 -4.31 -9.11
C LYS A 184 6.41 -5.42 -8.50
N ASP A 185 6.65 -6.66 -8.88
CA ASP A 185 5.89 -7.81 -8.40
C ASP A 185 6.15 -8.04 -6.90
N GLN A 186 7.40 -7.94 -6.47
CA GLN A 186 7.80 -7.95 -5.05
C GLN A 186 7.27 -6.76 -4.23
N MET A 187 6.86 -5.66 -4.87
CA MET A 187 6.23 -4.53 -4.19
C MET A 187 4.73 -4.72 -3.92
N HIS A 188 4.09 -5.78 -4.43
CA HIS A 188 2.71 -6.11 -4.07
C HIS A 188 2.63 -6.63 -2.63
N ASP A 189 1.66 -6.16 -1.85
CA ASP A 189 1.58 -6.48 -0.42
C ASP A 189 1.28 -7.97 -0.16
N SER A 190 0.54 -8.62 -1.06
CA SER A 190 0.36 -10.08 -1.05
C SER A 190 1.70 -10.83 -1.15
N VAL A 191 2.62 -10.37 -2.01
CA VAL A 191 3.95 -10.97 -2.18
C VAL A 191 4.84 -10.68 -0.97
N LYS A 192 4.76 -9.48 -0.38
CA LYS A 192 5.45 -9.18 0.88
C LYS A 192 4.99 -10.11 2.01
N LEU A 193 3.68 -10.39 2.12
CA LEU A 193 3.16 -11.34 3.11
C LEU A 193 3.62 -12.77 2.84
N MET A 194 3.61 -13.22 1.58
CA MET A 194 4.15 -14.54 1.21
C MET A 194 5.61 -14.67 1.63
N LYS A 195 6.44 -13.64 1.39
CA LYS A 195 7.83 -13.60 1.84
C LYS A 195 7.99 -13.61 3.37
N THR A 196 7.14 -12.92 4.14
CA THR A 196 7.23 -12.99 5.61
C THR A 196 6.80 -14.35 6.17
N LEU A 197 5.85 -15.05 5.53
CA LEU A 197 5.57 -16.45 5.87
C LEU A 197 6.72 -17.38 5.47
N GLY A 198 7.36 -17.15 4.32
CA GLY A 198 8.53 -17.89 3.87
C GLY A 198 9.72 -17.79 4.82
N THR A 199 10.09 -16.58 5.25
CA THR A 199 11.16 -16.40 6.26
C THR A 199 10.79 -16.98 7.62
N ARG A 200 9.52 -16.94 8.02
CA ARG A 200 9.03 -17.61 9.24
C ARG A 200 9.18 -19.14 9.15
N ALA A 201 8.86 -19.73 8.00
CA ALA A 201 8.99 -21.15 7.74
C ALA A 201 10.46 -21.62 7.70
N GLN A 202 11.36 -20.81 7.11
CA GLN A 202 12.81 -21.00 7.19
C GLN A 202 13.28 -21.00 8.65
N ALA A 203 12.90 -19.99 9.44
CA ALA A 203 13.29 -19.87 10.85
C ALA A 203 12.82 -21.07 11.69
N PHE A 204 11.61 -21.58 11.46
CA PHE A 204 11.13 -22.80 12.14
C PHE A 204 11.89 -24.06 11.70
N THR A 205 12.22 -24.19 10.41
CA THR A 205 13.03 -25.31 9.92
C THR A 205 14.44 -25.31 10.53
N ILE A 206 15.08 -24.15 10.62
CA ILE A 206 16.38 -23.97 11.29
C ILE A 206 16.27 -24.29 12.79
N ARG A 207 15.19 -23.87 13.45
CA ARG A 207 14.95 -24.16 14.87
C ARG A 207 14.81 -25.67 15.13
N ASP A 208 14.11 -26.40 14.26
CA ASP A 208 13.99 -27.86 14.37
C ASP A 208 15.35 -28.55 14.21
N GLN A 209 16.18 -28.09 13.27
CA GLN A 209 17.55 -28.58 13.11
C GLN A 209 18.40 -28.29 14.37
N GLN A 210 18.34 -27.08 14.91
CA GLN A 210 19.01 -26.71 16.17
C GLN A 210 18.54 -27.58 17.36
N LEU A 211 17.25 -27.91 17.43
CA LEU A 211 16.71 -28.78 18.48
C LEU A 211 17.18 -30.24 18.35
N LYS A 212 17.45 -30.73 17.13
CA LYS A 212 18.08 -32.05 16.91
C LYS A 212 19.54 -32.04 17.36
N VAL A 213 20.33 -31.09 16.86
CA VAL A 213 21.74 -30.91 17.23
C VAL A 213 21.91 -30.73 18.75
N LYS A 214 21.00 -30.00 19.41
CA LYS A 214 21.03 -29.83 20.86
C LYS A 214 20.81 -31.15 21.62
N LYS A 215 19.92 -32.03 21.14
CA LYS A 215 19.69 -33.35 21.74
C LYS A 215 20.86 -34.29 21.52
N GLU A 216 21.38 -34.34 20.30
CA GLU A 216 22.59 -35.12 19.96
C GLU A 216 23.76 -34.71 20.86
N LEU A 217 23.97 -33.41 21.07
CA LEU A 217 24.99 -32.88 21.98
C LEU A 217 24.71 -33.20 23.46
N GLU A 218 23.45 -33.16 23.90
CA GLU A 218 23.05 -33.59 25.26
C GLU A 218 23.30 -35.08 25.51
N GLU A 219 23.05 -35.93 24.50
CA GLU A 219 23.36 -37.36 24.53
C GLU A 219 24.88 -37.62 24.55
N GLU A 220 25.67 -36.90 23.75
CA GLU A 220 27.13 -36.96 23.78
C GLU A 220 27.71 -36.52 25.13
N HIS A 221 27.19 -35.44 25.72
CA HIS A 221 27.58 -34.98 27.06
C HIS A 221 27.22 -36.01 28.14
N HIS A 222 26.02 -36.60 28.10
CA HIS A 222 25.64 -37.66 29.05
C HIS A 222 26.60 -38.86 28.99
N VAL A 223 26.94 -39.32 27.78
CA VAL A 223 27.90 -40.41 27.58
C VAL A 223 29.31 -40.03 28.04
N TYR A 224 29.70 -38.77 27.94
CA TYR A 224 30.97 -38.27 28.48
C TYR A 224 30.98 -38.26 30.02
N ASP A 225 29.90 -37.76 30.64
CA ASP A 225 29.76 -37.70 32.09
C ASP A 225 29.69 -39.11 32.71
N GLU A 226 29.01 -40.06 32.08
CA GLU A 226 29.05 -41.48 32.46
C GLU A 226 30.47 -42.06 32.43
N LYS A 227 31.24 -41.78 31.38
CA LYS A 227 32.65 -42.19 31.29
C LYS A 227 33.48 -41.54 32.40
N MET A 228 33.28 -40.25 32.69
CA MET A 228 33.98 -39.57 33.78
C MET A 228 33.64 -40.17 35.15
N ASN A 229 32.35 -40.46 35.40
CA ASN A 229 31.89 -41.10 36.62
C ASN A 229 32.49 -42.50 36.81
N THR A 230 32.60 -43.31 35.75
CA THR A 230 33.26 -44.62 35.84
C THR A 230 34.76 -44.49 36.11
N LEU A 231 35.46 -43.52 35.52
CA LEU A 231 36.88 -43.24 35.83
C LEU A 231 37.08 -42.81 37.28
N MET A 232 36.23 -41.92 37.81
CA MET A 232 36.29 -41.49 39.21
C MET A 232 36.01 -42.66 40.18
N GLU A 233 35.06 -43.55 39.87
CA GLU A 233 34.80 -44.73 40.70
C GLU A 233 35.95 -45.75 40.65
N ILE A 234 36.61 -45.91 39.49
CA ILE A 234 37.84 -46.73 39.39
C ILE A 234 38.93 -46.15 40.30
N GLU A 235 39.20 -44.84 40.24
CA GLU A 235 40.19 -44.21 41.12
C GLU A 235 39.82 -44.35 42.61
N ARG A 236 38.54 -44.20 42.96
CA ARG A 236 38.03 -44.40 44.33
C ARG A 236 38.27 -45.83 44.82
N LEU A 237 37.91 -46.83 44.00
CA LEU A 237 38.11 -48.25 44.30
C LEU A 237 39.59 -48.63 44.38
N GLU A 238 40.45 -48.07 43.53
CA GLU A 238 41.90 -48.25 43.65
C GLU A 238 42.46 -47.63 44.94
N SER A 239 42.00 -46.43 45.32
CA SER A 239 42.41 -45.79 46.56
C SER A 239 42.03 -46.64 47.79
N LEU A 240 40.82 -47.18 47.80
CA LEU A 240 40.36 -48.13 48.82
C LEU A 240 41.23 -49.40 48.86
N LYS A 241 41.49 -50.05 47.71
CA LYS A 241 42.38 -51.23 47.63
C LYS A 241 43.79 -50.94 48.14
N ARG A 242 44.35 -49.76 47.84
CA ARG A 242 45.66 -49.31 48.36
C ARG A 242 45.64 -49.11 49.88
N GLN A 243 44.50 -48.69 50.46
CA GLN A 243 44.32 -48.59 51.91
C GLN A 243 44.16 -49.97 52.56
N GLU A 244 43.32 -50.84 51.98
CA GLU A 244 43.13 -52.23 52.42
C GLU A 244 44.48 -52.96 52.50
N HIS A 245 45.31 -52.90 51.44
CA HIS A 245 46.65 -53.51 51.44
C HIS A 245 47.53 -53.01 52.60
N ARG A 246 47.52 -51.70 52.89
CA ARG A 246 48.27 -51.13 54.04
C ARG A 246 47.73 -51.63 55.38
N ASP A 247 46.42 -51.80 55.51
CA ASP A 247 45.80 -52.28 56.74
C ASP A 247 45.96 -53.80 56.92
N GLU A 248 46.03 -54.56 55.82
CA GLU A 248 46.48 -55.96 55.80
C GLU A 248 47.94 -56.10 56.21
N GLU A 249 48.87 -55.30 55.68
CA GLU A 249 50.27 -55.26 56.13
C GLU A 249 50.37 -54.98 57.63
N LYS A 250 49.63 -53.99 58.15
CA LYS A 250 49.56 -53.69 59.59
C LYS A 250 48.95 -54.86 60.38
N LYS A 251 48.00 -55.59 59.82
CA LYS A 251 47.39 -56.78 60.44
C LYS A 251 48.39 -57.94 60.49
N GLN A 252 49.13 -58.18 59.41
CA GLN A 252 50.21 -59.18 59.35
C GLN A 252 51.33 -58.87 60.35
N LYS A 253 51.79 -57.60 60.41
CA LYS A 253 52.76 -57.15 61.43
C LYS A 253 52.25 -57.41 62.85
N ARG A 254 51.02 -57.00 63.17
CA ARG A 254 50.39 -57.29 64.48
C ARG A 254 50.30 -58.79 64.79
N TYR A 255 50.05 -59.66 63.81
CA TYR A 255 50.09 -61.11 64.04
C TYR A 255 51.52 -61.64 64.27
N ALA A 256 52.52 -61.11 63.58
CA ALA A 256 53.92 -61.46 63.81
C ALA A 256 54.38 -61.01 65.21
N ASP A 257 54.11 -59.76 65.58
CA ASP A 257 54.40 -59.21 66.90
C ASP A 257 53.70 -60.02 68.01
N ARG A 258 52.43 -60.41 67.79
CA ARG A 258 51.69 -61.25 68.74
C ARG A 258 52.32 -62.63 68.91
N LYS A 259 52.78 -63.28 67.84
CA LYS A 259 53.51 -64.56 67.93
C LYS A 259 54.80 -64.42 68.72
N VAL A 260 55.59 -63.38 68.46
CA VAL A 260 56.82 -63.11 69.23
C VAL A 260 56.52 -62.91 70.72
N LEU A 261 55.41 -62.25 71.08
CA LEU A 261 54.97 -62.13 72.47
C LEU A 261 54.47 -63.45 73.06
N GLU A 262 53.75 -64.27 72.30
CA GLU A 262 53.34 -65.63 72.68
C GLU A 262 54.58 -66.49 73.01
N ASP A 263 55.57 -66.52 72.11
CA ASP A 263 56.86 -67.22 72.30
C ASP A 263 57.61 -66.71 73.56
N GLN A 264 57.71 -65.39 73.75
CA GLN A 264 58.34 -64.80 74.94
C GLN A 264 57.60 -65.12 76.25
N ILE A 265 56.27 -65.30 76.22
CA ILE A 265 55.47 -65.69 77.37
C ILE A 265 55.69 -67.18 77.67
N GLU A 266 55.78 -68.03 76.65
CA GLU A 266 56.15 -69.44 76.82
C GLU A 266 57.55 -69.58 77.40
N ASP A 267 58.55 -68.87 76.89
CA ASP A 267 59.91 -68.94 77.42
C ASP A 267 60.01 -68.40 78.85
N ARG A 268 59.31 -67.30 79.18
CA ARG A 268 59.19 -66.85 80.58
C ARG A 268 58.36 -67.78 81.47
N ARG A 269 57.52 -68.65 80.90
CA ARG A 269 56.81 -69.71 81.64
C ARG A 269 57.75 -70.89 81.90
N ARG A 270 58.55 -71.30 80.90
CA ARG A 270 59.60 -72.32 81.03
C ARG A 270 60.69 -71.90 82.02
N GLN A 271 61.10 -70.63 82.00
CA GLN A 271 62.02 -70.06 83.00
C GLN A 271 61.43 -70.12 84.41
N ARG A 272 60.20 -69.61 84.63
CA ARG A 272 59.53 -69.70 85.93
C ARG A 272 59.29 -71.13 86.41
N GLN A 273 59.07 -72.08 85.50
CA GLN A 273 59.00 -73.50 85.85
C GLN A 273 60.36 -74.00 86.40
N LYS A 274 61.47 -73.74 85.69
CA LYS A 274 62.82 -74.07 86.17
C LYS A 274 63.16 -73.38 87.50
N GLU A 275 62.81 -72.10 87.66
CA GLU A 275 62.96 -71.36 88.92
C GLU A 275 62.14 -72.02 90.04
N SER A 276 60.90 -72.43 89.77
CA SER A 276 60.06 -73.13 90.75
C SER A 276 60.58 -74.54 91.09
N GLU A 277 61.23 -75.22 90.16
CA GLU A 277 61.92 -76.50 90.40
C GLU A 277 63.15 -76.30 91.29
N ILE A 278 63.94 -75.24 91.07
CA ILE A 278 65.08 -74.86 91.93
C ILE A 278 64.58 -74.49 93.33
N VAL A 279 63.57 -73.61 93.44
CA VAL A 279 62.98 -73.23 94.73
C VAL A 279 62.36 -74.44 95.44
N ALA A 280 61.80 -75.42 94.72
CA ALA A 280 61.32 -76.67 95.32
C ALA A 280 62.46 -77.54 95.87
N GLN A 281 63.61 -77.60 95.18
CA GLN A 281 64.83 -78.26 95.69
C GLN A 281 65.38 -77.55 96.93
N GLU A 282 65.53 -76.22 96.88
CA GLU A 282 65.93 -75.39 98.02
C GLU A 282 64.97 -75.50 99.20
N ALA A 283 63.65 -75.59 98.94
CA ALA A 283 62.63 -75.78 99.96
C ALA A 283 62.70 -77.18 100.58
N GLN A 284 63.01 -78.23 99.81
CA GLN A 284 63.27 -79.57 100.37
C GLN A 284 64.52 -79.56 101.27
N GLU A 285 65.61 -78.90 100.84
CA GLU A 285 66.79 -78.72 101.70
C GLU A 285 66.48 -77.87 102.96
N MET A 286 65.66 -76.83 102.83
CA MET A 286 65.24 -75.99 103.94
C MET A 286 64.35 -76.77 104.91
N LEU A 287 63.41 -77.57 104.42
CA LEU A 287 62.57 -78.45 105.26
C LEU A 287 63.43 -79.47 106.01
N ALA A 288 64.46 -80.04 105.38
CA ALA A 288 65.41 -80.91 106.07
C ALA A 288 66.23 -80.17 107.16
N LYS A 289 66.57 -78.88 106.94
CA LYS A 289 67.20 -78.02 107.96
C LYS A 289 66.21 -77.65 109.08
N ILE A 290 64.94 -77.36 108.75
CA ILE A 290 63.88 -77.04 109.70
C ILE A 290 63.52 -78.26 110.55
N GLN A 291 63.49 -79.47 110.01
CA GLN A 291 63.24 -80.69 110.81
C GLN A 291 64.29 -80.84 111.92
N ARG A 292 65.59 -80.70 111.58
CA ARG A 292 66.68 -80.68 112.58
C ARG A 292 66.49 -79.57 113.63
N GLN A 293 66.09 -78.37 113.21
CA GLN A 293 65.82 -77.26 114.14
C GLN A 293 64.54 -77.45 114.96
N GLN A 294 63.53 -78.15 114.45
CA GLN A 294 62.29 -78.46 115.15
C GLN A 294 62.49 -79.54 116.20
N GLU A 295 63.37 -80.51 115.96
CA GLU A 295 63.86 -81.43 116.99
C GLU A 295 64.51 -80.63 118.14
N GLU A 296 65.44 -79.72 117.84
CA GLU A 296 66.04 -78.80 118.84
C GLU A 296 65.06 -77.79 119.47
N ALA A 297 63.93 -77.48 118.83
CA ALA A 297 62.96 -76.49 119.30
C ALA A 297 61.80 -77.12 120.10
N ALA A 298 61.42 -78.36 119.81
CA ALA A 298 60.48 -79.14 120.61
C ALA A 298 61.04 -79.44 122.01
N GLU A 299 62.36 -79.53 122.15
CA GLU A 299 63.05 -79.51 123.44
C GLU A 299 62.84 -78.19 124.21
N LYS A 300 62.76 -77.05 123.50
CA LYS A 300 62.65 -75.69 124.07
C LYS A 300 61.20 -75.25 124.33
N GLU A 301 60.24 -75.61 123.47
CA GLU A 301 58.85 -75.12 123.61
C GLU A 301 58.10 -75.75 124.80
N LYS A 302 58.47 -76.98 125.19
CA LYS A 302 58.04 -77.61 126.45
C LYS A 302 58.27 -76.71 127.68
N ALA A 303 59.21 -75.76 127.61
CA ALA A 303 59.47 -74.78 128.68
C ALA A 303 58.61 -73.49 128.61
N LYS A 304 57.89 -73.19 127.52
CA LYS A 304 57.18 -71.90 127.31
C LYS A 304 55.66 -71.93 127.49
N ALA A 305 54.99 -73.01 127.12
CA ALA A 305 53.51 -73.07 127.09
C ALA A 305 52.85 -72.76 128.45
N LEU A 306 53.58 -72.95 129.55
CA LEU A 306 53.22 -72.66 130.94
C LEU A 306 52.89 -71.17 131.26
N ARG A 307 52.93 -70.23 130.30
CA ARG A 307 52.84 -68.77 130.58
C ARG A 307 51.61 -67.99 130.05
N ALA A 308 50.90 -68.41 128.99
CA ALA A 308 50.18 -67.45 128.13
C ALA A 308 48.63 -67.28 128.28
N GLN A 309 47.90 -68.16 128.96
CA GLN A 309 46.42 -68.25 128.89
C GLN A 309 45.60 -67.13 129.61
N ARG A 310 46.04 -65.87 129.65
CA ARG A 310 45.58 -64.91 130.70
C ARG A 310 44.95 -63.56 130.25
N SER A 311 44.55 -63.30 128.99
CA SER A 311 44.37 -61.89 128.54
C SER A 311 43.40 -61.50 127.37
N MET A 312 42.23 -62.12 127.12
CA MET A 312 41.51 -61.95 125.82
C MET A 312 40.06 -61.36 125.81
N GLU A 313 39.47 -60.92 126.92
CA GLU A 313 37.98 -60.88 127.00
C GLU A 313 37.27 -59.52 126.73
N GLU A 314 37.97 -58.44 126.37
CA GLU A 314 37.47 -57.07 126.63
C GLU A 314 36.78 -56.28 125.46
N ILE A 315 36.84 -56.72 124.19
CA ILE A 315 36.74 -55.78 123.03
C ILE A 315 35.33 -55.51 122.43
N LYS A 316 34.29 -56.31 122.68
CA LYS A 316 33.13 -56.50 121.76
C LYS A 316 32.04 -55.39 121.61
N ARG A 317 32.15 -54.16 122.16
CA ARG A 317 30.97 -53.29 122.45
C ARG A 317 30.61 -52.09 121.52
N PHE A 318 31.29 -51.83 120.39
CA PHE A 318 31.32 -50.48 119.79
C PHE A 318 30.45 -50.18 118.52
N ASN A 319 29.62 -51.10 117.99
CA ASN A 319 29.26 -51.08 116.55
C ASN A 319 27.87 -50.57 116.07
N GLU A 320 26.94 -50.12 116.92
CA GLU A 320 25.50 -50.09 116.54
C GLU A 320 24.90 -48.76 115.99
N ASP A 321 25.56 -47.60 116.15
CA ASP A 321 24.91 -46.26 116.00
C ASP A 321 24.68 -45.68 114.57
N THR A 322 25.08 -46.34 113.47
CA THR A 322 25.32 -45.65 112.19
C THR A 322 24.19 -45.59 111.15
N LEU A 323 23.00 -46.16 111.39
CA LEU A 323 22.05 -46.51 110.30
C LEU A 323 21.11 -45.38 109.80
N MET A 324 20.74 -44.38 110.61
CA MET A 324 19.46 -43.65 110.46
C MET A 324 19.39 -42.49 109.43
N ARG A 325 20.49 -42.04 108.79
CA ARG A 325 20.54 -40.72 108.10
C ARG A 325 20.10 -40.64 106.61
N LYS A 326 19.54 -41.67 105.99
CA LYS A 326 19.49 -41.79 104.50
C LYS A 326 18.16 -41.53 103.76
N GLN A 327 17.06 -41.12 104.40
CA GLN A 327 15.71 -41.23 103.79
C GLN A 327 15.08 -39.94 103.18
N GLU A 328 15.65 -38.74 103.35
CA GLU A 328 14.90 -37.48 103.11
C GLU A 328 14.97 -36.87 101.69
N VAL A 329 15.88 -37.34 100.82
CA VAL A 329 16.26 -36.60 99.59
C VAL A 329 15.29 -36.75 98.40
N LEU A 330 14.44 -37.77 98.37
CA LEU A 330 13.73 -38.23 97.15
C LEU A 330 12.48 -37.43 96.72
N ARG A 331 12.08 -36.35 97.42
CA ARG A 331 10.75 -35.71 97.23
C ARG A 331 10.67 -34.53 96.23
N LYS A 332 11.78 -33.98 95.73
CA LYS A 332 11.80 -32.64 95.08
C LYS A 332 11.83 -32.56 93.55
N ILE A 333 11.68 -33.66 92.81
CA ILE A 333 11.97 -33.71 91.35
C ILE A 333 10.69 -33.70 90.46
N LYS A 334 9.49 -33.63 91.04
CA LYS A 334 8.22 -33.86 90.29
C LYS A 334 7.44 -32.61 89.84
N GLU A 335 8.00 -31.41 89.95
CA GLU A 335 7.23 -30.14 89.80
C GLU A 335 7.62 -29.31 88.54
N GLU A 336 8.52 -29.79 87.67
CA GLU A 336 9.15 -28.98 86.62
C GLU A 336 8.63 -29.21 85.17
N GLU A 337 7.66 -30.10 84.91
CA GLU A 337 7.35 -30.57 83.54
C GLU A 337 6.09 -29.94 82.85
N ASP A 338 5.19 -29.25 83.56
CA ASP A 338 3.89 -28.80 83.00
C ASP A 338 3.88 -27.44 82.24
N ALA A 339 5.02 -26.73 82.14
CA ALA A 339 5.04 -25.32 81.75
C ALA A 339 5.20 -24.99 80.25
N VAL A 340 5.51 -25.96 79.38
CA VAL A 340 6.04 -25.68 78.01
C VAL A 340 4.99 -25.78 76.88
N TYR A 341 3.80 -26.34 77.13
CA TYR A 341 2.83 -26.68 76.07
C TYR A 341 1.96 -25.50 75.54
N ALA A 342 1.84 -24.38 76.27
CA ALA A 342 0.78 -23.40 76.05
C ALA A 342 1.05 -22.28 75.01
N TYR A 343 2.26 -22.16 74.45
CA TYR A 343 2.68 -20.96 73.72
C TYR A 343 2.52 -21.00 72.18
N GLN A 344 2.41 -22.20 71.56
CA GLN A 344 2.56 -22.34 70.11
C GLN A 344 1.25 -22.20 69.29
N MET A 345 0.08 -22.21 69.92
CA MET A 345 -1.21 -22.22 69.20
C MET A 345 -1.78 -20.85 68.81
N LYS A 346 -1.28 -19.74 69.37
CA LYS A 346 -1.93 -18.40 69.25
C LYS A 346 -1.41 -17.49 68.11
N LYS A 347 -0.51 -17.95 67.24
CA LYS A 347 0.17 -17.09 66.24
C LYS A 347 -0.26 -17.32 64.79
N ALA A 348 -1.24 -18.17 64.53
CA ALA A 348 -1.61 -18.61 63.19
C ALA A 348 -2.91 -17.97 62.62
N GLU A 349 -3.67 -17.23 63.43
CA GLU A 349 -5.03 -16.78 63.06
C GLU A 349 -5.08 -15.34 62.49
N ASP A 350 -4.12 -14.47 62.86
CA ASP A 350 -4.12 -13.03 62.51
C ASP A 350 -3.81 -12.69 61.03
N LEU A 351 -3.48 -13.67 60.19
CA LEU A 351 -3.07 -13.44 58.79
C LEU A 351 -4.18 -13.66 57.76
N LYS A 352 -5.39 -14.10 58.16
CA LYS A 352 -6.51 -14.31 57.23
C LYS A 352 -7.49 -13.13 57.10
N GLN A 353 -7.43 -12.14 57.98
CA GLN A 353 -8.46 -11.08 58.07
C GLN A 353 -8.10 -9.78 57.30
N ARG A 354 -7.21 -9.83 56.29
CA ARG A 354 -6.78 -8.64 55.52
C ARG A 354 -6.94 -8.74 54.01
N GLU A 355 -7.39 -9.87 53.46
CA GLU A 355 -7.60 -10.03 52.01
C GLU A 355 -9.07 -9.78 51.57
N GLU A 356 -10.00 -9.57 52.50
CA GLU A 356 -11.43 -9.44 52.21
C GLU A 356 -11.92 -7.98 52.02
N GLU A 357 -11.08 -6.97 52.32
CA GLU A 357 -11.47 -5.54 52.25
C GLU A 357 -11.32 -4.90 50.85
N GLU A 358 -10.61 -5.52 49.89
CA GLU A 358 -10.46 -4.95 48.53
C GLU A 358 -11.68 -5.13 47.61
N ALA A 359 -12.68 -5.94 48.02
CA ALA A 359 -13.83 -6.26 47.18
C ALA A 359 -14.88 -5.13 47.07
N GLN A 360 -14.90 -4.15 47.98
CA GLN A 360 -16.05 -3.22 48.12
C GLN A 360 -15.96 -1.92 47.29
N ARG A 361 -14.81 -1.59 46.69
CA ARG A 361 -14.65 -0.36 45.86
C ARG A 361 -15.21 -0.44 44.42
N ARG A 362 -15.93 -1.51 44.06
CA ARG A 362 -16.56 -1.65 42.73
C ARG A 362 -18.03 -1.21 42.68
N HIS A 363 -18.62 -0.77 43.80
CA HIS A 363 -20.04 -0.39 43.88
C HIS A 363 -20.33 1.09 43.56
N GLU A 364 -19.31 1.92 43.32
CA GLU A 364 -19.47 3.36 43.02
C GLU A 364 -19.83 3.67 41.56
N ALA A 365 -19.81 2.67 40.67
CA ALA A 365 -19.96 2.85 39.22
C ALA A 365 -21.41 3.06 38.72
N GLU A 366 -22.43 3.02 39.58
CA GLU A 366 -23.79 2.64 39.12
C GLU A 366 -24.97 3.50 39.60
N LEU A 367 -24.80 4.77 40.01
CA LEU A 367 -25.92 5.46 40.70
C LEU A 367 -26.42 6.85 40.25
N ARG A 368 -25.66 7.78 39.64
CA ARG A 368 -26.14 9.19 39.52
C ARG A 368 -26.17 9.89 38.15
N CYS A 369 -27.20 9.48 37.41
CA CYS A 369 -28.15 10.35 36.70
C CYS A 369 -27.65 11.03 35.40
N ALA A 370 -28.15 10.67 34.22
CA ALA A 370 -29.57 10.79 33.82
C ALA A 370 -30.19 12.20 33.98
N LYS A 371 -29.40 13.26 34.23
CA LYS A 371 -29.90 14.62 34.52
C LYS A 371 -29.48 15.72 33.53
N LEU A 372 -29.10 15.37 32.30
CA LEU A 372 -28.81 16.32 31.21
C LEU A 372 -29.41 15.86 29.85
N ARG A 373 -30.67 15.43 29.84
CA ARG A 373 -31.41 15.07 28.60
C ARG A 373 -32.85 15.63 28.51
N SER A 374 -33.27 16.52 29.41
CA SER A 374 -34.67 17.00 29.52
C SER A 374 -34.84 18.53 29.40
N MET A 375 -34.02 19.21 28.57
CA MET A 375 -34.03 20.70 28.49
C MET A 375 -34.23 21.27 27.07
N GLN A 376 -34.25 20.46 26.01
CA GLN A 376 -34.31 20.95 24.62
C GLN A 376 -35.70 20.81 23.93
N GLU A 377 -36.75 20.54 24.70
CA GLU A 377 -38.10 20.24 24.21
C GLU A 377 -39.10 21.42 24.37
N LYS A 378 -38.61 22.67 24.39
CA LYS A 378 -39.41 23.88 24.71
C LYS A 378 -39.39 25.03 23.68
N MET A 379 -38.93 24.80 22.44
CA MET A 379 -38.74 25.85 21.43
C MET A 379 -39.60 25.65 20.15
N ALA A 380 -40.88 25.28 20.28
CA ALA A 380 -41.68 24.77 19.15
C ALA A 380 -43.07 25.41 18.89
N ASN A 381 -43.58 26.37 19.69
CA ASN A 381 -44.98 26.82 19.59
C ASN A 381 -45.18 28.36 19.68
N GLU A 382 -44.83 29.12 18.64
CA GLU A 382 -45.18 30.55 18.49
C GLU A 382 -45.70 30.87 17.07
N LYS A 383 -46.82 30.21 16.69
CA LYS A 383 -47.54 30.30 15.39
C LYS A 383 -48.41 31.56 15.14
N ALA A 384 -49.05 32.05 16.20
CA ALA A 384 -50.48 32.35 16.22
C ALA A 384 -51.08 33.49 15.32
N GLU A 385 -50.78 34.76 15.65
CA GLU A 385 -51.90 35.69 15.97
C GLU A 385 -51.93 37.08 15.28
N LEU A 386 -51.39 37.28 14.07
CA LEU A 386 -51.46 38.59 13.36
C LEU A 386 -51.63 38.44 11.83
N ASP A 387 -52.59 39.08 11.14
CA ASP A 387 -53.76 39.87 11.58
C ASP A 387 -54.74 40.06 10.39
N GLU A 388 -56.07 40.10 10.63
CA GLU A 388 -57.11 39.79 9.61
C GLU A 388 -57.86 41.02 9.02
N LEU A 389 -57.50 42.26 9.40
CA LEU A 389 -58.41 43.42 9.31
C LEU A 389 -57.98 44.56 8.36
N ARG A 390 -58.28 44.46 7.04
CA ARG A 390 -58.08 45.60 6.09
C ARG A 390 -59.13 45.77 4.95
N ALA A 391 -60.20 44.98 4.88
CA ALA A 391 -60.88 44.71 3.60
C ALA A 391 -62.24 45.41 3.24
N LYS A 392 -62.77 46.43 3.94
CA LYS A 392 -64.21 46.82 3.82
C LYS A 392 -64.62 48.33 3.78
N ARG A 393 -64.18 49.18 2.83
CA ARG A 393 -64.65 50.62 2.75
C ARG A 393 -64.81 51.33 1.37
N ALA A 394 -64.96 50.65 0.23
CA ALA A 394 -64.69 51.27 -1.10
C ALA A 394 -65.89 51.60 -2.06
N ALA A 395 -67.16 51.66 -1.64
CA ALA A 395 -68.27 51.31 -2.57
C ALA A 395 -69.30 52.37 -3.10
N GLU A 396 -69.54 53.56 -2.51
CA GLU A 396 -70.93 54.11 -2.51
C GLU A 396 -71.24 55.54 -3.11
N ALA A 397 -70.55 56.05 -4.14
CA ALA A 397 -70.54 57.52 -4.42
C ALA A 397 -70.99 58.08 -5.82
N ARG A 398 -71.95 57.51 -6.58
CA ARG A 398 -72.04 57.78 -8.07
C ARG A 398 -73.33 58.28 -8.77
N GLU A 399 -74.46 58.63 -8.15
CA GLU A 399 -75.78 58.52 -8.86
C GLU A 399 -76.55 59.78 -9.43
N ARG A 400 -76.32 61.06 -9.03
CA ARG A 400 -77.46 62.03 -8.94
C ARG A 400 -77.78 63.12 -10.02
N GLN A 401 -77.14 63.25 -11.20
CA GLN A 401 -77.09 64.54 -11.95
C GLN A 401 -77.80 64.69 -13.35
N ALA A 402 -79.10 64.40 -13.57
CA ALA A 402 -79.71 64.61 -14.92
C ALA A 402 -81.27 64.69 -15.01
N ARG A 403 -81.92 65.88 -15.21
CA ARG A 403 -83.40 66.00 -15.45
C ARG A 403 -84.03 67.21 -16.21
N GLU A 404 -83.37 68.34 -16.51
CA GLU A 404 -84.04 69.67 -16.44
C GLU A 404 -84.37 70.49 -17.74
N ALA A 405 -84.61 69.90 -18.94
CA ALA A 405 -84.31 70.60 -20.23
C ALA A 405 -85.43 70.92 -21.28
N ASP A 406 -86.74 70.74 -21.04
CA ASP A 406 -87.62 70.26 -22.13
C ASP A 406 -88.53 71.21 -22.97
N LEU A 407 -88.91 72.43 -22.53
CA LEU A 407 -90.19 73.05 -23.01
C LEU A 407 -90.17 74.10 -24.14
N ALA A 408 -89.07 74.77 -24.44
CA ALA A 408 -89.06 76.02 -25.23
C ALA A 408 -89.23 75.89 -26.78
N LEU A 409 -89.79 74.78 -27.27
CA LEU A 409 -89.50 74.26 -28.62
C LEU A 409 -90.58 74.48 -29.69
N ALA A 410 -91.81 74.85 -29.32
CA ALA A 410 -92.99 74.51 -30.15
C ALA A 410 -93.43 75.50 -31.25
N ARG A 411 -92.96 76.76 -31.30
CA ARG A 411 -93.52 77.80 -32.22
C ARG A 411 -92.67 78.15 -33.45
N LYS A 412 -91.34 78.18 -33.34
CA LYS A 412 -90.44 78.27 -34.51
C LYS A 412 -90.77 77.19 -35.54
N HIS A 413 -91.13 76.03 -35.00
CA HIS A 413 -91.61 74.77 -35.56
C HIS A 413 -92.72 74.80 -36.64
N LYS A 414 -93.19 75.95 -37.15
CA LYS A 414 -94.23 76.03 -38.21
C LYS A 414 -93.78 76.73 -39.50
N GLU A 415 -93.24 77.94 -39.44
CA GLU A 415 -92.69 78.60 -40.65
C GLU A 415 -91.43 77.87 -41.12
N GLU A 416 -90.65 77.37 -40.14
CA GLU A 416 -89.62 76.36 -40.38
C GLU A 416 -90.17 75.20 -41.23
N MET A 417 -91.43 74.77 -41.13
CA MET A 417 -91.94 73.57 -41.85
C MET A 417 -92.09 73.72 -43.36
N GLU A 418 -92.42 74.90 -43.89
CA GLU A 418 -92.61 75.08 -45.34
C GLU A 418 -91.28 75.37 -46.07
N GLU A 419 -90.40 76.15 -45.45
CA GLU A 419 -89.01 76.23 -45.89
C GLU A 419 -88.30 74.88 -45.70
N LEU A 420 -88.52 74.17 -44.58
CA LEU A 420 -88.12 72.77 -44.45
C LEU A 420 -88.74 71.91 -45.54
N ARG A 421 -89.93 72.17 -46.09
CA ARG A 421 -90.48 71.31 -47.14
C ARG A 421 -89.72 71.44 -48.45
N ARG A 422 -89.51 72.67 -48.94
CA ARG A 422 -88.69 72.90 -50.16
C ARG A 422 -87.23 72.54 -49.94
N ALA A 423 -86.67 72.85 -48.76
CA ALA A 423 -85.33 72.43 -48.39
C ALA A 423 -85.24 70.90 -48.24
N ARG A 424 -86.26 70.20 -47.74
CA ARG A 424 -86.32 68.72 -47.67
C ARG A 424 -86.38 68.11 -49.06
N GLU A 425 -87.10 68.69 -50.01
CA GLU A 425 -87.18 68.17 -51.39
C GLU A 425 -85.83 68.35 -52.12
N ALA A 426 -85.20 69.53 -52.02
CA ALA A 426 -83.85 69.76 -52.53
C ALA A 426 -82.77 68.92 -51.79
N GLN A 427 -82.88 68.80 -50.46
CA GLN A 427 -82.02 67.96 -49.63
C GLN A 427 -82.26 66.48 -49.91
N ALA A 428 -83.46 66.05 -50.29
CA ALA A 428 -83.74 64.66 -50.67
C ALA A 428 -83.01 64.32 -51.98
N LEU A 429 -83.17 65.15 -53.03
CA LEU A 429 -82.45 64.96 -54.30
C LEU A 429 -80.92 65.06 -54.13
N HIS A 430 -80.44 65.97 -53.27
CA HIS A 430 -79.02 66.04 -52.91
C HIS A 430 -78.57 64.81 -52.12
N ARG A 431 -79.36 64.32 -51.15
CA ARG A 431 -79.09 63.10 -50.39
C ARG A 431 -79.10 61.86 -51.27
N GLU A 432 -79.98 61.75 -52.27
CA GLU A 432 -79.98 60.62 -53.19
C GLU A 432 -78.75 60.65 -54.10
N ARG A 433 -78.40 61.81 -54.67
CA ARG A 433 -77.14 61.95 -55.43
C ARG A 433 -75.90 61.73 -54.58
N ALA A 434 -75.91 62.16 -53.31
CA ALA A 434 -74.84 61.89 -52.35
C ALA A 434 -74.77 60.39 -52.04
N ARG A 435 -75.88 59.75 -51.67
CA ARG A 435 -75.97 58.29 -51.41
C ARG A 435 -75.52 57.44 -52.60
N VAL A 436 -75.84 57.82 -53.84
CA VAL A 436 -75.37 57.10 -55.04
C VAL A 436 -73.86 57.27 -55.20
N LYS A 437 -73.32 58.48 -54.99
CA LYS A 437 -71.86 58.71 -55.01
C LYS A 437 -71.14 57.98 -53.87
N GLU A 438 -71.66 58.03 -52.66
CA GLU A 438 -71.18 57.29 -51.50
C GLU A 438 -71.24 55.78 -51.74
N ALA A 439 -72.35 55.24 -52.27
CA ALA A 439 -72.45 53.81 -52.59
C ALA A 439 -71.45 53.38 -53.67
N THR A 440 -71.23 54.19 -54.71
CA THR A 440 -70.22 53.90 -55.75
C THR A 440 -68.77 54.08 -55.28
N LEU A 441 -68.51 54.98 -54.33
CA LEU A 441 -67.22 55.08 -53.64
C LEU A 441 -67.01 53.90 -52.70
N GLN A 442 -67.99 53.56 -51.86
CA GLN A 442 -67.98 52.41 -50.96
C GLN A 442 -67.83 51.08 -51.72
N GLN A 443 -68.43 50.93 -52.90
CA GLN A 443 -68.20 49.76 -53.77
C GLN A 443 -66.74 49.71 -54.25
N ARG A 444 -66.18 50.82 -54.73
CA ARG A 444 -64.77 50.86 -55.17
C ARG A 444 -63.78 50.67 -54.03
N GLU A 445 -64.08 51.22 -52.85
CA GLU A 445 -63.32 51.01 -51.62
C GLU A 445 -63.42 49.57 -51.17
N TYR A 446 -64.61 48.97 -51.17
CA TYR A 446 -64.83 47.56 -50.88
C TYR A 446 -64.08 46.65 -51.86
N ASP A 447 -64.17 46.88 -53.16
CA ASP A 447 -63.46 46.10 -54.17
C ASP A 447 -61.93 46.22 -54.01
N SER A 448 -61.43 47.43 -53.73
CA SER A 448 -60.01 47.68 -53.42
C SER A 448 -59.56 46.96 -52.13
N ILE A 449 -60.37 47.02 -51.07
CA ILE A 449 -60.14 46.31 -49.81
C ILE A 449 -60.19 44.79 -50.03
N MET A 450 -61.09 44.28 -50.87
CA MET A 450 -61.19 42.85 -51.18
C MET A 450 -59.97 42.36 -51.95
N VAL A 451 -59.49 43.10 -52.95
CA VAL A 451 -58.22 42.79 -53.64
C VAL A 451 -57.03 42.84 -52.68
N GLN A 452 -56.97 43.82 -51.76
CA GLN A 452 -55.95 43.86 -50.72
C GLN A 452 -56.03 42.65 -49.79
N VAL A 453 -57.23 42.32 -49.27
CA VAL A 453 -57.48 41.16 -48.41
C VAL A 453 -57.17 39.84 -49.10
N GLU A 454 -57.41 39.71 -50.40
CA GLU A 454 -57.03 38.53 -51.18
C GLU A 454 -55.51 38.41 -51.36
N SER A 455 -54.83 39.52 -51.67
CA SER A 455 -53.37 39.53 -51.76
C SER A 455 -52.69 39.27 -50.41
N ASP A 456 -53.24 39.80 -49.31
CA ASP A 456 -52.79 39.49 -47.95
C ASP A 456 -53.07 38.04 -47.54
N LYS A 457 -54.25 37.50 -47.89
CA LYS A 457 -54.53 36.05 -47.70
C LYS A 457 -53.56 35.18 -48.48
N ALA A 458 -53.17 35.56 -49.71
CA ALA A 458 -52.17 34.84 -50.48
C ALA A 458 -50.78 34.91 -49.83
N ARG A 459 -50.34 36.12 -49.44
CA ARG A 459 -49.07 36.35 -48.73
C ARG A 459 -48.97 35.56 -47.42
N VAL A 460 -50.02 35.58 -46.59
CA VAL A 460 -50.06 34.84 -45.32
C VAL A 460 -50.02 33.32 -45.58
N LYS A 461 -50.73 32.81 -46.59
CA LYS A 461 -50.64 31.38 -46.97
C LYS A 461 -49.22 30.99 -47.37
N GLU A 462 -48.55 31.78 -48.20
CA GLU A 462 -47.16 31.53 -48.58
C GLU A 462 -46.21 31.58 -47.38
N GLU A 463 -46.36 32.55 -46.48
CA GLU A 463 -45.56 32.63 -45.25
C GLU A 463 -45.78 31.42 -44.35
N ASP A 464 -47.03 30.98 -44.18
CA ASP A 464 -47.35 29.79 -43.40
C ASP A 464 -46.84 28.50 -44.04
N GLU A 465 -46.84 28.38 -45.36
CA GLU A 465 -46.20 27.26 -46.07
C GLU A 465 -44.68 27.27 -45.91
N LYS A 466 -44.03 28.43 -46.06
CA LYS A 466 -42.59 28.62 -45.80
C LYS A 466 -42.24 28.26 -44.35
N ARG A 467 -43.08 28.68 -43.37
CA ARG A 467 -42.94 28.30 -41.95
C ARG A 467 -43.14 26.81 -41.71
N LYS A 468 -44.13 26.17 -42.34
CA LYS A 468 -44.36 24.70 -42.27
C LYS A 468 -43.17 23.93 -42.83
N LEU A 469 -42.64 24.32 -44.00
CA LEU A 469 -41.47 23.71 -44.63
C LEU A 469 -40.22 23.87 -43.74
N ALA A 470 -39.97 25.07 -43.21
CA ALA A 470 -38.87 25.31 -42.27
C ALA A 470 -39.01 24.49 -40.98
N SER A 471 -40.21 24.39 -40.42
CA SER A 471 -40.51 23.56 -39.24
C SER A 471 -40.31 22.06 -39.52
N MET A 472 -40.69 21.57 -40.70
CA MET A 472 -40.41 20.19 -41.13
C MET A 472 -38.91 19.93 -41.32
N ALA A 473 -38.16 20.86 -41.91
CA ALA A 473 -36.71 20.75 -42.04
C ALA A 473 -36.03 20.71 -40.66
N HIS A 474 -36.41 21.62 -39.76
CA HIS A 474 -35.92 21.64 -38.38
C HIS A 474 -36.29 20.35 -37.62
N ARG A 475 -37.51 19.82 -37.79
CA ARG A 475 -37.92 18.52 -37.21
C ARG A 475 -37.04 17.37 -37.70
N ARG A 476 -36.71 17.31 -39.00
CA ARG A 476 -35.80 16.29 -39.55
C ARG A 476 -34.40 16.38 -38.92
N VAL A 477 -33.85 17.60 -38.82
CA VAL A 477 -32.55 17.83 -38.15
C VAL A 477 -32.59 17.39 -36.68
N LEU A 478 -33.65 17.72 -35.94
CA LEU A 478 -33.83 17.26 -34.56
C LEU A 478 -33.92 15.72 -34.46
N GLN A 479 -34.63 15.06 -35.38
CA GLN A 479 -34.70 13.60 -35.42
C GLN A 479 -33.31 12.98 -35.66
N SER A 480 -32.55 13.47 -36.63
CA SER A 480 -31.17 13.03 -36.86
C SER A 480 -30.26 13.27 -35.66
N GLN A 481 -30.37 14.41 -34.97
CA GLN A 481 -29.63 14.70 -33.73
C GLN A 481 -30.02 13.79 -32.56
N ILE A 482 -31.30 13.39 -32.45
CA ILE A 482 -31.76 12.44 -31.45
C ILE A 482 -31.18 11.05 -31.74
N GLU A 483 -31.27 10.58 -32.99
CA GLU A 483 -30.69 9.30 -33.42
C GLU A 483 -29.17 9.25 -33.20
N GLU A 484 -28.44 10.32 -33.54
CA GLU A 484 -27.01 10.43 -33.30
C GLU A 484 -26.68 10.39 -31.80
N LYS A 485 -27.39 11.15 -30.97
CA LYS A 485 -27.22 11.12 -29.50
C LYS A 485 -27.57 9.75 -28.92
N GLU A 486 -28.55 9.03 -29.45
CA GLU A 486 -28.87 7.67 -29.02
C GLU A 486 -27.78 6.67 -29.43
N ARG A 487 -27.23 6.77 -30.65
CA ARG A 487 -26.07 5.98 -31.09
C ARG A 487 -24.86 6.25 -30.19
N LEU A 488 -24.55 7.51 -29.91
CA LEU A 488 -23.45 7.89 -29.00
C LEU A 488 -23.67 7.38 -27.57
N LYS A 489 -24.91 7.44 -27.04
CA LYS A 489 -25.25 6.84 -25.73
C LYS A 489 -25.06 5.33 -25.72
N LYS A 490 -25.49 4.62 -26.78
CA LYS A 490 -25.30 3.17 -26.92
C LYS A 490 -23.81 2.81 -26.99
N LEU A 491 -23.02 3.54 -27.79
CA LEU A 491 -21.57 3.35 -27.88
C LEU A 491 -20.86 3.66 -26.56
N ALA A 492 -21.24 4.71 -25.84
CA ALA A 492 -20.68 5.02 -24.52
C ALA A 492 -21.04 3.95 -23.46
N PHE A 493 -22.24 3.39 -23.53
CA PHE A 493 -22.66 2.28 -22.68
C PHE A 493 -21.87 1.00 -22.98
N VAL A 494 -21.69 0.65 -24.26
CA VAL A 494 -20.86 -0.48 -24.69
C VAL A 494 -19.42 -0.29 -24.24
N LYS A 495 -18.80 0.87 -24.50
CA LYS A 495 -17.45 1.18 -24.02
C LYS A 495 -17.31 1.05 -22.51
N LYS A 496 -18.29 1.52 -21.73
CA LYS A 496 -18.28 1.34 -20.27
C LYS A 496 -18.41 -0.13 -19.85
N GLN A 497 -19.11 -0.97 -20.63
CA GLN A 497 -19.14 -2.41 -20.40
C GLN A 497 -17.82 -3.08 -20.79
N GLU A 498 -17.21 -2.70 -21.92
CA GLU A 498 -15.90 -3.16 -22.38
C GLU A 498 -14.81 -2.77 -21.37
N GLU A 499 -14.77 -1.54 -20.89
CA GLU A 499 -13.91 -1.07 -19.79
C GLU A 499 -14.15 -1.90 -18.51
N GLY A 500 -15.40 -2.17 -18.15
CA GLY A 500 -15.76 -2.99 -17.00
C GLY A 500 -15.44 -4.49 -17.15
N GLN A 501 -15.34 -4.99 -18.38
CA GLN A 501 -14.87 -6.35 -18.69
C GLN A 501 -13.34 -6.41 -18.69
N ALA A 502 -12.68 -5.45 -19.34
CA ALA A 502 -11.22 -5.30 -19.36
C ALA A 502 -10.66 -5.19 -17.92
N LEU A 503 -11.25 -4.37 -17.05
CA LEU A 503 -10.84 -4.27 -15.65
C LEU A 503 -11.00 -5.59 -14.88
N LYS A 504 -12.01 -6.41 -15.19
CA LYS A 504 -12.18 -7.75 -14.60
C LYS A 504 -11.16 -8.74 -15.14
N GLU A 505 -10.85 -8.68 -16.43
CA GLU A 505 -9.80 -9.49 -17.03
C GLU A 505 -8.41 -9.12 -16.53
N GLU A 506 -8.13 -7.83 -16.32
CA GLU A 506 -6.89 -7.34 -15.71
C GLU A 506 -6.78 -7.86 -14.28
N TYR A 507 -7.84 -7.72 -13.47
CA TYR A 507 -7.90 -8.33 -12.12
C TYR A 507 -7.68 -9.85 -12.14
N ALA A 508 -8.28 -10.57 -13.08
CA ALA A 508 -8.11 -12.01 -13.22
C ALA A 508 -6.66 -12.37 -13.61
N LYS A 509 -6.05 -11.63 -14.54
CA LYS A 509 -4.64 -11.79 -14.95
C LYS A 509 -3.68 -11.46 -13.81
N GLU A 510 -3.98 -10.46 -12.98
CA GLU A 510 -3.22 -10.12 -11.78
C GLU A 510 -3.34 -11.20 -10.70
N LEU A 511 -4.54 -11.74 -10.46
CA LEU A 511 -4.76 -12.88 -9.57
C LEU A 511 -3.99 -14.12 -10.04
N GLU A 512 -4.14 -14.53 -11.30
CA GLU A 512 -3.36 -15.64 -11.87
C GLU A 512 -1.85 -15.42 -11.74
N LYS A 513 -1.38 -14.18 -11.93
CA LYS A 513 0.04 -13.85 -11.81
C LYS A 513 0.52 -13.98 -10.36
N LEU A 514 -0.25 -13.49 -9.40
CA LEU A 514 0.06 -13.63 -7.97
C LEU A 514 0.00 -15.10 -7.51
N GLU A 515 -0.90 -15.91 -8.06
CA GLU A 515 -0.93 -17.35 -7.80
C GLU A 515 0.29 -18.08 -8.39
N ARG A 516 0.76 -17.69 -9.59
CA ARG A 516 2.02 -18.22 -10.14
C ARG A 516 3.21 -17.86 -9.27
N ILE A 517 3.33 -16.58 -8.86
CA ILE A 517 4.37 -16.13 -7.92
C ILE A 517 4.29 -16.89 -6.59
N ARG A 518 3.09 -17.14 -6.04
CA ARG A 518 2.91 -17.98 -4.84
C ARG A 518 3.49 -19.39 -5.04
N MET A 519 3.21 -20.01 -6.18
CA MET A 519 3.69 -21.37 -6.48
C MET A 519 5.21 -21.39 -6.72
N GLU A 520 5.77 -20.36 -7.37
CA GLU A 520 7.20 -20.15 -7.56
C GLU A 520 7.92 -19.96 -6.20
N GLU A 521 7.50 -19.00 -5.37
CA GLU A 521 8.12 -18.76 -4.05
C GLU A 521 7.97 -19.99 -3.11
N VAL A 522 6.84 -20.70 -3.14
CA VAL A 522 6.69 -21.97 -2.40
C VAL A 522 7.62 -23.06 -2.94
N GLY A 523 7.84 -23.10 -4.26
CA GLY A 523 8.79 -24.00 -4.91
C GLY A 523 10.23 -23.72 -4.47
N GLU A 524 10.68 -22.47 -4.59
CA GLU A 524 12.00 -22.00 -4.15
C GLU A 524 12.27 -22.36 -2.67
N LEU A 525 11.27 -22.22 -1.79
CA LEU A 525 11.40 -22.59 -0.38
C LEU A 525 11.51 -24.10 -0.15
N VAL A 526 10.79 -24.92 -0.91
CA VAL A 526 10.92 -26.38 -0.85
C VAL A 526 12.28 -26.82 -1.39
N GLU A 527 12.77 -26.23 -2.48
CA GLU A 527 14.12 -26.49 -3.02
C GLU A 527 15.22 -26.05 -2.05
N ALA A 528 15.02 -24.94 -1.32
CA ALA A 528 15.89 -24.50 -0.22
C ALA A 528 15.82 -25.39 1.03
N GLY A 529 15.06 -26.50 1.02
CA GLY A 529 14.98 -27.46 2.12
C GLY A 529 14.08 -27.05 3.29
N VAL A 530 13.20 -26.05 3.10
CA VAL A 530 12.23 -25.64 4.14
C VAL A 530 11.19 -26.74 4.34
N ASN A 531 10.89 -27.07 5.60
CA ASN A 531 9.93 -28.12 5.94
C ASN A 531 8.53 -27.74 5.40
N PRO A 532 7.92 -28.57 4.52
CA PRO A 532 6.65 -28.24 3.86
C PRO A 532 5.47 -28.08 4.82
N LEU A 533 5.56 -28.58 6.06
CA LEU A 533 4.57 -28.34 7.12
C LEU A 533 4.43 -26.84 7.44
N TYR A 534 5.54 -26.09 7.46
CA TYR A 534 5.53 -24.65 7.76
C TYR A 534 5.13 -23.78 6.57
N LEU A 535 5.09 -24.34 5.36
CA LEU A 535 4.59 -23.68 4.15
C LEU A 535 3.06 -23.82 3.96
N SER A 536 2.37 -24.53 4.86
CA SER A 536 0.92 -24.75 4.80
C SER A 536 0.13 -23.43 4.82
N GLU A 537 0.47 -22.49 5.70
CA GLU A 537 -0.16 -21.17 5.76
C GLU A 537 0.04 -20.37 4.45
N MET A 538 1.25 -20.42 3.88
CA MET A 538 1.58 -19.72 2.63
C MET A 538 0.82 -20.31 1.43
N LYS A 539 0.66 -21.64 1.38
CA LYS A 539 -0.17 -22.33 0.37
C LYS A 539 -1.67 -22.01 0.54
N ALA A 540 -2.14 -21.86 1.77
CA ALA A 540 -3.54 -21.58 2.10
C ALA A 540 -3.93 -20.07 2.01
N LEU A 541 -2.99 -19.18 1.67
CA LEU A 541 -3.27 -17.75 1.52
C LEU A 541 -4.30 -17.50 0.41
N VAL A 542 -5.43 -16.89 0.79
CA VAL A 542 -6.49 -16.43 -0.12
C VAL A 542 -6.12 -15.04 -0.65
N ILE A 543 -5.47 -15.01 -1.82
CA ILE A 543 -4.93 -13.80 -2.44
C ILE A 543 -6.04 -12.75 -2.71
N GLU A 544 -7.23 -13.19 -3.14
CA GLU A 544 -8.39 -12.31 -3.41
C GLU A 544 -8.76 -11.37 -2.25
N LYS A 545 -8.56 -11.81 -1.00
CA LYS A 545 -8.89 -11.03 0.20
C LYS A 545 -7.87 -9.94 0.51
N GLN A 546 -6.72 -9.92 -0.16
CA GLN A 546 -5.59 -9.01 0.11
C GLN A 546 -5.47 -7.87 -0.92
N ILE A 547 -6.28 -7.90 -1.98
CA ILE A 547 -6.33 -6.86 -3.04
C ILE A 547 -7.47 -5.85 -2.77
N ARG A 548 -8.35 -6.13 -1.80
CA ARG A 548 -9.38 -5.21 -1.28
C ARG A 548 -8.84 -4.30 -0.18
#